data_AF-A0A3D5FG71-F1
#
_entry.id   AF-A0A3D5FG71-F1
#
_cell.length_a   1.000
_cell.length_b   1.000
_cell.length_c   1.000
_cell.angle_alpha   90.00
_cell.angle_beta   90.00
_cell.angle_gamma   90.00
#
_symmetry.space_group_name_H-M   'P 1'
#
loop_
_entity.id
_entity.type
_entity.pdbx_description
1 polymer ?
#
loop_
_entity_poly.entity_id
_entity_poly.type
_entity_poly.pdbx_seq_one_letter_code
_entity_poly.pdbx_strand_id
1 'polypeptide(L)'
;MSLSRREFIRLLAAAGAAGMALNGRISAADDDPAYDLPPFGNLSLLHFTDCHAQLLPVYFREPSFNIGIGAAFAKPPHLVGQNFLEHFDLVMGSREAYAFSCLDFETMAHKYGKVGGFAHLATLVKRLRATRPNSLLLDGGDTWQGSATALWTNGQDMIDACKLL
;
A
#
# COMPACT_ATOMS: atom_id res chain seq x y z
N MET A 1 -17.09 -8.47 -36.31
CA MET A 1 -16.18 -7.51 -36.99
C MET A 1 -14.81 -7.71 -36.38
N SER A 2 -13.82 -8.23 -37.11
CA SER A 2 -12.46 -8.39 -36.59
C SER A 2 -11.62 -7.19 -36.98
N LEU A 3 -11.03 -6.51 -36.00
CA LEU A 3 -10.02 -5.48 -36.25
C LEU A 3 -8.69 -6.14 -36.56
N SER A 4 -8.03 -5.74 -37.64
CA SER A 4 -6.66 -6.14 -37.90
C SER A 4 -5.70 -5.42 -36.94
N ARG A 5 -4.53 -6.01 -36.67
CA ARG A 5 -3.47 -5.39 -35.85
C ARG A 5 -3.10 -3.97 -36.32
N ARG A 6 -3.14 -3.75 -37.64
CA ARG A 6 -2.81 -2.45 -38.26
C ARG A 6 -3.88 -1.41 -37.97
N GLU A 7 -5.15 -1.78 -38.11
CA GLU A 7 -6.28 -0.89 -37.80
C GLU A 7 -6.31 -0.55 -36.33
N PHE A 8 -6.07 -1.52 -35.45
CA PHE A 8 -5.95 -1.30 -34.01
C PHE A 8 -4.86 -0.27 -33.66
N ILE A 9 -3.65 -0.40 -34.20
CA ILE A 9 -2.55 0.54 -33.95
C ILE A 9 -2.87 1.94 -34.49
N ARG A 10 -3.50 2.04 -35.68
CA ARG A 10 -3.91 3.34 -36.25
C ARG A 10 -4.96 4.03 -35.40
N LEU A 11 -5.91 3.26 -34.87
CA LEU A 11 -6.98 3.77 -34.02
C LEU A 11 -6.43 4.25 -32.67
N LEU A 12 -5.48 3.50 -32.09
CA LEU A 12 -4.71 3.92 -30.91
C LEU A 12 -3.92 5.22 -31.14
N ALA A 13 -3.22 5.34 -32.27
CA ALA A 13 -2.45 6.53 -32.60
C ALA A 13 -3.35 7.76 -32.81
N ALA A 14 -4.48 7.59 -33.50
CA ALA A 14 -5.48 8.65 -33.69
C ALA A 14 -6.10 9.08 -32.36
N ALA A 15 -6.43 8.13 -31.47
CA ALA A 15 -6.91 8.42 -30.13
C ALA A 15 -5.88 9.21 -29.30
N GLY A 16 -4.60 8.80 -29.34
CA GLY A 16 -3.51 9.51 -28.66
C GLY A 16 -3.32 10.94 -29.18
N ALA A 17 -3.34 11.14 -30.51
CA ALA A 17 -3.25 12.48 -31.12
C ALA A 17 -4.48 13.36 -30.81
N ALA A 18 -5.65 12.76 -30.62
CA ALA A 18 -6.87 13.44 -30.19
C ALA A 18 -6.92 13.72 -28.67
N GLY A 19 -5.82 13.48 -27.93
CA GLY A 19 -5.75 13.71 -26.50
C GLY A 19 -6.46 12.65 -25.65
N MET A 20 -6.93 11.55 -26.26
CA MET A 20 -7.41 10.39 -25.51
C MET A 20 -6.19 9.62 -25.01
N ALA A 21 -5.70 9.99 -23.81
CA ALA A 21 -4.65 9.26 -23.15
C ALA A 21 -5.10 7.81 -22.93
N LEU A 22 -4.27 6.86 -23.37
CA LEU A 22 -4.32 5.51 -22.84
C LEU A 22 -3.88 5.61 -21.39
N ASN A 23 -4.84 5.76 -20.48
CA ASN A 23 -4.62 5.57 -19.05
C ASN A 23 -4.44 4.08 -18.74
N GLY A 24 -3.72 3.36 -19.61
CA GLY A 24 -3.18 2.06 -19.32
C GLY A 24 -2.17 2.27 -18.21
N ARG A 25 -2.51 1.83 -17.01
CA ARG A 25 -1.67 1.85 -15.82
C ARG A 25 -0.36 1.11 -16.09
N ILE A 26 0.61 1.80 -16.69
CA ILE A 26 2.01 1.59 -16.36
C ILE A 26 2.20 2.44 -15.12
N SER A 27 1.90 1.87 -13.96
CA SER A 27 2.32 2.45 -12.68
C SER A 27 3.84 2.39 -12.65
N ALA A 28 4.49 3.42 -13.19
CA ALA A 28 5.85 3.72 -12.79
C ALA A 28 5.77 4.08 -11.30
N ALA A 29 5.97 3.09 -10.43
CA ALA A 29 6.03 3.27 -8.99
C ALA A 29 7.13 4.29 -8.58
N ASP A 30 8.04 4.61 -9.50
CA ASP A 30 9.12 5.57 -9.32
C ASP A 30 8.66 7.03 -9.23
N ASP A 31 7.50 7.40 -9.77
CA ASP A 31 7.04 8.80 -9.87
C ASP A 31 5.89 9.16 -8.91
N ASP A 32 5.58 8.34 -7.90
CA ASP A 32 4.59 8.74 -6.88
C ASP A 32 5.18 9.84 -5.97
N PRO A 33 4.71 11.11 -6.08
CA PRO A 33 5.26 12.23 -5.31
C PRO A 33 4.97 12.11 -3.82
N ALA A 34 4.03 11.26 -3.42
CA ALA A 34 3.70 11.10 -2.01
C ALA A 34 4.80 10.39 -1.21
N TYR A 35 5.78 9.77 -1.89
CA TYR A 35 6.97 9.20 -1.27
C TYR A 35 8.23 10.10 -1.39
N ASP A 36 8.12 11.26 -2.04
CA ASP A 36 9.19 12.28 -2.14
C ASP A 36 9.21 13.20 -0.93
N LEU A 37 9.40 12.59 0.25
CA LEU A 37 9.50 13.31 1.50
C LEU A 37 10.93 13.83 1.69
N PRO A 38 11.13 15.12 2.03
CA PRO A 38 12.47 15.64 2.33
C PRO A 38 13.07 14.90 3.53
N PRO A 39 14.40 14.67 3.55
CA PRO A 39 15.06 14.14 4.72
C PRO A 39 14.92 15.13 5.89
N PHE A 40 14.66 14.61 7.09
CA PHE A 40 14.50 15.41 8.31
C PHE A 40 15.14 14.69 9.50
N GLY A 41 15.80 15.46 10.37
CA GLY A 41 16.48 14.95 11.55
C GLY A 41 17.75 14.16 11.26
N ASN A 42 18.22 13.41 12.25
CA ASN A 42 19.53 12.73 12.23
C ASN A 42 19.41 11.21 12.00
N LEU A 43 18.23 10.65 12.23
CA LEU A 43 17.91 9.23 12.15
C LEU A 43 16.53 9.07 11.53
N SER A 44 16.40 8.14 10.60
CA SER A 44 15.12 7.73 10.03
C SER A 44 14.76 6.32 10.48
N LEU A 45 13.61 6.17 11.13
CA LEU A 45 13.07 4.87 11.50
C LEU A 45 12.02 4.46 10.46
N LEU A 46 12.33 3.41 9.70
CA LEU A 46 11.39 2.74 8.82
C LEU A 46 10.82 1.56 9.62
N HIS A 47 9.50 1.47 9.73
CA HIS A 47 8.87 0.46 10.57
C HIS A 47 7.70 -0.19 9.84
N PHE A 48 7.59 -1.51 9.97
CA PHE A 48 6.41 -2.28 9.62
C PHE A 48 6.19 -3.37 10.68
N THR A 49 4.96 -3.87 10.78
CA THR A 49 4.57 -4.88 11.78
C THR A 49 3.35 -5.65 11.26
N ASP A 50 3.09 -6.82 11.86
CA ASP A 50 1.85 -7.58 11.69
C ASP A 50 1.52 -7.87 10.21
N CYS A 51 2.56 -8.15 9.42
CA CYS A 51 2.34 -8.44 7.99
C CYS A 51 1.71 -9.82 7.77
N HIS A 52 1.68 -10.67 8.81
CA HIS A 52 1.05 -11.98 8.82
C HIS A 52 1.35 -12.81 7.56
N ALA A 53 2.64 -12.86 7.20
CA ALA A 53 3.15 -13.57 6.04
C ALA A 53 2.46 -13.23 4.71
N GLN A 54 1.92 -12.01 4.57
CA GLN A 54 1.36 -11.52 3.31
C GLN A 54 2.49 -11.12 2.35
N LEU A 55 3.13 -12.13 1.78
CA LEU A 55 4.23 -11.99 0.81
C LEU A 55 3.76 -11.26 -0.47
N LEU A 56 2.54 -11.55 -0.90
CA LEU A 56 1.90 -10.94 -2.07
C LEU A 56 0.92 -9.84 -1.65
N PRO A 57 0.64 -8.86 -2.54
CA PRO A 57 -0.35 -7.83 -2.26
C PRO A 57 -1.75 -8.42 -1.99
N VAL A 58 -2.50 -7.79 -1.10
CA VAL A 58 -3.86 -8.18 -0.69
C VAL A 58 -4.83 -6.99 -0.67
N TYR A 59 -6.13 -7.28 -0.67
CA TYR A 59 -7.14 -6.30 -0.28
C TYR A 59 -7.33 -6.43 1.23
N PHE A 60 -6.98 -5.39 1.98
CA PHE A 60 -7.10 -5.35 3.43
C PHE A 60 -7.99 -4.17 3.83
N ARG A 61 -9.11 -4.46 4.49
CA ARG A 61 -10.10 -3.46 4.89
C ARG A 61 -10.10 -3.31 6.40
N GLU A 62 -9.98 -2.07 6.86
CA GLU A 62 -10.09 -1.74 8.28
C GLU A 62 -11.49 -2.09 8.87
N PRO A 63 -11.57 -2.36 10.18
CA PRO A 63 -12.82 -2.76 10.81
C PRO A 63 -13.87 -1.65 10.75
N SER A 64 -15.14 -2.04 10.59
CA SER A 64 -16.27 -1.11 10.71
C SER A 64 -16.62 -0.78 12.16
N PHE A 65 -16.14 -1.60 13.10
CA PHE A 65 -16.41 -1.47 14.53
C PHE A 65 -15.15 -1.82 15.31
N ASN A 66 -14.74 -0.93 16.21
CA ASN A 66 -13.72 -1.19 17.21
C ASN A 66 -14.15 -0.49 18.51
N ILE A 67 -14.44 -1.25 19.56
CA ILE A 67 -15.12 -0.73 20.75
C ILE A 67 -14.10 -0.58 21.88
N GLY A 68 -13.75 0.66 22.21
CA GLY A 68 -12.94 0.99 23.38
C GLY A 68 -13.79 1.02 24.65
N ILE A 69 -13.26 0.48 25.75
CA ILE A 69 -13.94 0.42 27.05
C ILE A 69 -13.21 1.33 28.06
N GLY A 70 -13.98 2.00 28.92
CA GLY A 70 -13.44 2.85 29.99
C GLY A 70 -12.60 3.99 29.42
N ALA A 71 -11.34 4.09 29.88
CA ALA A 71 -10.43 5.16 29.47
C ALA A 71 -10.07 5.15 27.97
N ALA A 72 -10.34 4.05 27.26
CA ALA A 72 -10.06 3.88 25.84
C ALA A 72 -11.27 4.26 24.93
N PHE A 73 -12.43 4.59 25.52
CA PHE A 73 -13.61 5.00 24.76
C PHE A 73 -13.32 6.26 23.92
N ALA A 74 -13.72 6.23 22.64
CA ALA A 74 -13.53 7.33 21.69
C ALA A 74 -12.06 7.81 21.54
N LYS A 75 -11.09 6.91 21.71
CA LYS A 75 -9.66 7.19 21.50
C LYS A 75 -9.06 6.20 20.51
N PRO A 76 -8.02 6.59 19.73
CA PRO A 76 -7.22 5.63 19.00
C PRO A 76 -6.70 4.51 19.94
N PRO A 77 -6.66 3.25 19.48
CA PRO A 77 -6.98 2.76 18.13
C PRO A 77 -8.47 2.43 17.90
N HIS A 78 -9.37 2.78 18.81
CA HIS A 78 -10.81 2.45 18.74
C HIS A 78 -11.66 3.45 17.91
N LEU A 79 -11.02 4.36 17.19
CA LEU A 79 -11.72 5.21 16.22
C LEU A 79 -11.77 4.48 14.88
N VAL A 80 -12.93 4.50 14.23
CA VAL A 80 -13.17 3.84 12.93
C VAL A 80 -13.97 4.75 12.01
N GLY A 81 -13.91 4.47 10.70
CA GLY A 81 -14.69 5.17 9.68
C GLY A 81 -14.54 6.69 9.73
N GLN A 82 -15.66 7.41 9.72
CA GLN A 82 -15.68 8.88 9.65
C GLN A 82 -14.97 9.53 10.85
N ASN A 83 -15.15 8.97 12.05
CA ASN A 83 -14.50 9.48 13.26
C ASN A 83 -12.97 9.36 13.20
N PHE A 84 -12.45 8.32 12.54
CA PHE A 84 -11.02 8.18 12.32
C PHE A 84 -10.52 9.26 11.36
N LEU A 85 -11.23 9.48 10.24
CA LEU A 85 -10.86 10.49 9.26
C LEU A 85 -10.84 11.89 9.86
N GLU A 86 -11.86 12.24 10.64
CA GLU A 86 -11.94 13.54 11.33
C GLU A 86 -10.84 13.73 12.37
N HIS A 87 -10.49 12.69 13.13
CA HIS A 87 -9.46 12.79 14.17
C HIS A 87 -8.05 13.02 13.61
N PHE A 88 -7.77 12.48 12.42
CA PHE A 88 -6.45 12.55 11.76
C PHE A 88 -6.42 13.49 10.55
N ASP A 89 -7.45 14.33 10.38
CA ASP A 89 -7.59 15.28 9.27
C ASP A 89 -7.44 14.65 7.87
N LEU A 90 -7.99 13.45 7.69
CA LEU A 90 -7.92 12.71 6.43
C LEU A 90 -9.13 12.99 5.54
N VAL A 91 -8.88 13.17 4.24
CA VAL A 91 -9.91 13.46 3.24
C VAL A 91 -10.56 12.17 2.74
N MET A 92 -11.88 12.09 2.78
CA MET A 92 -12.63 10.96 2.23
C MET A 92 -12.27 10.73 0.74
N GLY A 93 -12.09 9.45 0.36
CA GLY A 93 -11.71 9.07 -1.01
C GLY A 93 -10.23 9.32 -1.37
N SER A 94 -9.41 9.80 -0.43
CA SER A 94 -7.95 9.83 -0.57
C SER A 94 -7.34 8.42 -0.47
N ARG A 95 -6.05 8.31 -0.79
CA ARG A 95 -5.28 7.06 -0.64
C ARG A 95 -5.16 6.67 0.83
N GLU A 96 -4.97 7.65 1.70
CA GLU A 96 -4.85 7.47 3.15
C GLU A 96 -6.20 7.04 3.74
N ALA A 97 -7.32 7.60 3.28
CA ALA A 97 -8.64 7.15 3.70
C ALA A 97 -8.94 5.70 3.25
N TYR A 98 -8.45 5.28 2.08
CA TYR A 98 -8.51 3.88 1.64
C TYR A 98 -7.64 2.96 2.50
N ALA A 99 -6.44 3.41 2.88
CA ALA A 99 -5.50 2.61 3.67
C ALA A 99 -5.92 2.46 5.14
N PHE A 100 -6.56 3.47 5.72
CA PHE A 100 -6.79 3.55 7.17
C PHE A 100 -8.27 3.58 7.58
N SER A 101 -9.20 3.42 6.65
CA SER A 101 -10.62 3.38 6.98
C SER A 101 -11.39 2.31 6.21
N CYS A 102 -12.56 2.02 6.74
CA CYS A 102 -13.47 1.02 6.19
C CYS A 102 -14.44 1.60 5.14
N LEU A 103 -14.39 2.92 4.91
CA LEU A 103 -15.33 3.70 4.10
C LEU A 103 -15.01 3.55 2.60
N ASP A 104 -16.05 3.41 1.77
CA ASP A 104 -15.97 3.27 0.31
C ASP A 104 -14.95 2.23 -0.19
N PHE A 105 -14.68 1.21 0.64
CA PHE A 105 -13.57 0.28 0.41
C PHE A 105 -13.64 -0.40 -0.95
N GLU A 106 -14.82 -0.85 -1.40
CA GLU A 106 -14.97 -1.51 -2.71
C GLU A 106 -14.63 -0.55 -3.86
N THR A 107 -15.20 0.65 -3.85
CA THR A 107 -14.93 1.68 -4.85
C THR A 107 -13.45 2.07 -4.86
N MET A 108 -12.85 2.25 -3.69
CA MET A 108 -11.44 2.59 -3.56
C MET A 108 -10.51 1.42 -3.90
N ALA A 109 -10.89 0.18 -3.64
CA ALA A 109 -10.15 -1.01 -4.06
C ALA A 109 -10.07 -1.12 -5.59
N HIS A 110 -11.13 -0.76 -6.33
CA HIS A 110 -11.06 -0.66 -7.79
C HIS A 110 -10.13 0.48 -8.27
N LYS A 111 -10.06 1.58 -7.51
CA LYS A 111 -9.22 2.76 -7.83
C LYS A 111 -7.74 2.57 -7.48
N TYR A 112 -7.43 2.01 -6.32
CA TYR A 112 -6.06 1.91 -5.79
C TYR A 112 -5.49 0.50 -5.84
N GLY A 113 -6.33 -0.53 -5.93
CA GLY A 113 -5.89 -1.92 -6.00
C GLY A 113 -5.43 -2.47 -4.65
N LYS A 114 -4.71 -3.59 -4.71
CA LYS A 114 -4.19 -4.30 -3.54
C LYS A 114 -3.07 -3.52 -2.86
N VAL A 115 -2.97 -3.63 -1.55
CA VAL A 115 -1.94 -3.03 -0.71
C VAL A 115 -0.90 -4.08 -0.28
N GLY A 116 0.25 -3.60 0.20
CA GLY A 116 1.30 -4.46 0.75
C GLY A 116 2.04 -5.30 -0.30
N GLY A 117 2.61 -6.42 0.15
CA GLY A 117 3.49 -7.29 -0.62
C GLY A 117 4.96 -6.90 -0.51
N PHE A 118 5.84 -7.90 -0.36
CA PHE A 118 7.25 -7.68 -0.04
C PHE A 118 8.05 -7.08 -1.19
N ALA A 119 7.64 -7.31 -2.44
CA ALA A 119 8.28 -6.65 -3.59
C ALA A 119 8.06 -5.13 -3.56
N HIS A 120 6.84 -4.69 -3.23
CA HIS A 120 6.53 -3.26 -3.07
C HIS A 120 7.26 -2.68 -1.86
N LEU A 121 7.27 -3.38 -0.73
CA LEU A 121 7.99 -2.97 0.48
C LEU A 121 9.49 -2.82 0.22
N ALA A 122 10.14 -3.80 -0.41
CA ALA A 122 11.55 -3.75 -0.77
C ALA A 122 11.88 -2.54 -1.65
N THR A 123 11.00 -2.24 -2.61
CA THR A 123 11.16 -1.09 -3.51
C THR A 123 11.08 0.23 -2.74
N LEU A 124 10.08 0.37 -1.88
CA LEU A 124 9.89 1.56 -1.05
C LEU A 124 11.05 1.74 -0.05
N VAL A 125 11.45 0.67 0.64
CA VAL A 125 12.59 0.69 1.58
C VAL A 125 13.86 1.14 0.87
N LYS A 126 14.15 0.58 -0.31
CA LYS A 126 15.32 0.98 -1.11
C LYS A 126 15.28 2.46 -1.50
N ARG A 127 14.12 2.96 -1.97
CA ARG A 127 13.93 4.38 -2.32
C ARG A 127 14.15 5.30 -1.11
N LEU A 128 13.56 4.96 0.05
CA LEU A 128 13.71 5.75 1.26
C LEU A 128 15.15 5.74 1.80
N ARG A 129 15.82 4.58 1.81
CA ARG A 129 17.23 4.44 2.22
C ARG A 129 18.18 5.26 1.34
N ALA A 130 17.92 5.36 0.03
CA ALA A 130 18.78 6.10 -0.89
C ALA A 130 18.92 7.59 -0.54
N THR A 131 17.91 8.18 0.10
CA THR A 131 17.91 9.60 0.52
C THR A 131 18.16 9.77 2.02
N ARG A 132 18.29 8.67 2.77
CA ARG A 132 18.38 8.63 4.25
C ARG A 132 19.49 7.67 4.68
N PRO A 133 20.77 8.10 4.67
CA PRO A 133 21.90 7.21 4.96
C PRO A 133 21.86 6.63 6.37
N ASN A 134 21.33 7.37 7.35
CA ASN A 134 21.12 6.91 8.72
C ASN A 134 19.68 6.39 8.89
N SER A 135 19.35 5.29 8.22
CA SER A 135 18.02 4.67 8.34
C SER A 135 18.10 3.26 8.92
N LEU A 136 17.16 2.96 9.81
CA LEU A 136 16.98 1.62 10.37
C LEU A 136 15.61 1.10 9.93
N LEU A 137 15.58 -0.14 9.42
CA LEU A 137 14.34 -0.86 9.16
C LEU A 137 14.05 -1.76 10.34
N LEU A 138 12.89 -1.58 10.95
CA LEU A 138 12.43 -2.29 12.14
C LEU A 138 11.21 -3.12 11.78
N ASP A 139 11.28 -4.42 12.06
CA ASP A 139 10.15 -5.35 12.02
C ASP A 139 9.59 -5.50 13.44
N GLY A 140 8.33 -5.11 13.63
CA GLY A 140 7.63 -5.15 14.91
C GLY A 140 7.16 -6.54 15.34
N GLY A 141 7.19 -7.54 14.45
CA GLY A 141 6.76 -8.92 14.73
C GLY A 141 5.50 -9.33 13.98
N ASP A 142 5.04 -10.55 14.27
CA ASP A 142 3.93 -11.23 13.56
C ASP A 142 4.12 -11.32 12.03
N THR A 143 5.38 -11.59 11.64
CA THR A 143 5.83 -11.58 10.24
C THR A 143 5.81 -12.96 9.58
N TRP A 144 6.20 -14.03 10.30
CA TRP A 144 6.53 -15.34 9.71
C TRP A 144 5.36 -16.35 9.68
N GLN A 145 4.15 -15.93 10.03
CA GLN A 145 2.96 -16.79 10.11
C GLN A 145 1.77 -16.07 9.46
N GLY A 146 0.76 -16.81 8.99
CA GLY A 146 -0.53 -16.23 8.56
C GLY A 146 -0.90 -16.48 7.10
N SER A 147 -0.02 -17.15 6.34
CA SER A 147 -0.25 -17.52 4.94
C SER A 147 0.02 -19.00 4.68
N ALA A 148 -0.51 -19.51 3.57
CA ALA A 148 -0.31 -20.90 3.16
C ALA A 148 1.17 -21.22 2.89
N THR A 149 1.92 -20.30 2.25
CA THR A 149 3.34 -20.50 1.94
C THR A 149 4.19 -20.52 3.20
N ALA A 150 3.89 -19.66 4.18
CA ALA A 150 4.54 -19.70 5.48
C ALA A 150 4.27 -21.02 6.21
N LEU A 151 3.03 -21.53 6.17
CA LEU A 151 2.72 -22.84 6.74
C LEU A 151 3.51 -23.96 6.05
N TRP A 152 3.55 -23.99 4.72
CA TRP A 152 4.21 -25.08 3.97
C TRP A 152 5.73 -25.06 4.09
N THR A 153 6.32 -23.88 4.32
CA THR A 153 7.77 -23.70 4.42
C THR A 153 8.25 -23.55 5.86
N ASN A 154 7.36 -23.69 6.86
CA ASN A 154 7.64 -23.39 8.26
C ASN A 154 8.23 -21.98 8.46
N GLY A 155 7.72 -20.99 7.72
CA GLY A 155 8.13 -19.57 7.76
C GLY A 155 9.42 -19.25 7.00
N GLN A 156 10.05 -20.23 6.34
CA GLN A 156 11.31 -20.02 5.62
C GLN A 156 11.15 -19.01 4.47
N ASP A 157 10.02 -19.00 3.77
CA ASP A 157 9.71 -18.02 2.73
C ASP A 157 9.80 -16.57 3.24
N MET A 158 9.23 -16.30 4.41
CA MET A 158 9.24 -14.99 5.04
C MET A 158 10.61 -14.62 5.58
N ILE A 159 11.37 -15.57 6.14
CA ILE A 159 12.77 -15.33 6.53
C ILE A 159 13.59 -14.87 5.33
N ASP A 160 13.46 -15.55 4.19
CA ASP A 160 14.21 -15.21 2.99
C ASP A 160 13.73 -13.88 2.38
N ALA A 161 12.43 -13.60 2.42
CA ALA A 161 11.90 -12.30 2.00
C ALA A 161 12.40 -11.14 2.89
N CYS A 162 12.45 -11.32 4.22
CA CYS A 162 12.93 -10.31 5.16
C CYS A 162 14.42 -9.99 4.97
N LYS A 163 15.25 -10.99 4.64
CA LYS A 163 16.68 -10.79 4.33
C LYS A 163 16.90 -9.91 3.10
N LEU A 164 15.90 -9.78 2.23
CA LEU A 164 15.96 -9.01 0.99
C LEU A 164 15.45 -7.55 1.14
N LEU A 165 15.02 -7.13 2.33
CA LEU A 165 14.54 -5.77 2.63
C LEU A 165 15.67 -4.78 2.98
#